data_AF-A0A525CQI2-F1
#
_entry.id   AF-A0A525CQI2-F1
#
_cell.length_a   1.000
_cell.length_b   1.000
_cell.length_c   1.000
_cell.angle_alpha   90.00
_cell.angle_beta   90.00
_cell.angle_gamma   90.00
#
_symmetry.space_group_name_H-M   'P 1'
#
loop_
_entity.id
_entity.type
_entity.pdbx_description
1 polymer ?
#
loop_
_entity_poly.entity_id
_entity_poly.type
_entity_poly.pdbx_seq_one_letter_code
_entity_poly.pdbx_strand_id
1 'polypeptide(L)'
;MHLLYVPTIACNLACKYCYLEDQTCNDFTQDPVQTLEHALEKFHDAGVLPFNLSLHGGEVTTLKQDALQKLFNIIQRHYVDNLDALVAEGFKKQSPHIKTNLYNFDKLYDLLAKQGVSISGSVDLPLSLHDKYRRTKGDESTLNKTLDNLKLLAKYPHSKKLSSTIYLEHFNNIEQLIQDIWFIHSDIGFDMNNFNFMFGFESDNDSLPLGIQQLTDTQQVEFYQRLKTEFIGTDLEYGLKRNWFDEFRPTYCTNSVNCGERFFLLQGDGEIYSCVRGQGRDDFYYGNILNDSVEDIFANGKRKISTQHQELGLHQDCRECEYIHYCHTGCPYVKNLNQDSKSYTCALQKQIYLDNPITYPPAKDEKQQKYYLHDYLIKVHPMEAQNSELVSNAGGSGEVILPNDLYQNQNSIRHIIEQDAVLQDLYSNEAIIFELDDMQIRLHSQILKRQRDIYSIFSGQSAKLHIKKSIFDANCNEPVRNTMYLQMLRDTNVVYGDEKRVKQEHTFTHQIYYNHLAPSEFGDEYVSFELCELFKLHEYLFVNGVLNNLFVTTSYLRDYHYKKQKDNAFYHIQALNLPFQNIEFYWER
;
A
#
# COMPACT_ATOMS: atom_id res chain seq x y z
N MET A 1 11.42 8.81 2.15
CA MET A 1 12.23 7.81 2.85
C MET A 1 12.40 8.14 4.34
N HIS A 2 12.70 7.15 5.17
CA HIS A 2 13.12 7.28 6.56
C HIS A 2 14.64 7.35 6.64
N LEU A 3 15.18 8.49 7.08
CA LEU A 3 16.63 8.75 7.14
C LEU A 3 17.10 8.82 8.60
N LEU A 4 17.90 7.84 8.98
CA LEU A 4 18.62 7.84 10.25
C LEU A 4 20.03 8.38 10.00
N TYR A 5 20.32 9.59 10.48
CA TYR A 5 21.63 10.18 10.31
C TYR A 5 22.53 9.91 11.52
N VAL A 6 23.72 9.37 11.26
CA VAL A 6 24.77 9.04 12.22
C VAL A 6 25.93 10.04 12.04
N PRO A 7 25.81 11.26 12.60
CA PRO A 7 26.86 12.28 12.51
C PRO A 7 28.17 11.91 13.23
N THR A 8 28.15 10.88 14.08
CA THR A 8 29.36 10.39 14.75
C THR A 8 29.22 8.92 15.16
N ILE A 9 30.31 8.17 15.03
CA ILE A 9 30.44 6.82 15.61
C ILE A 9 31.06 6.86 17.01
N ALA A 10 31.54 8.02 17.47
CA ALA A 10 32.10 8.19 18.80
C ALA A 10 31.05 7.95 19.88
N CYS A 11 31.42 7.23 20.94
CA CYS A 11 30.60 7.04 22.13
C CYS A 11 31.42 7.29 23.40
N ASN A 12 30.76 7.79 24.44
CA ASN A 12 31.33 7.95 25.78
C ASN A 12 31.13 6.72 26.68
N LEU A 13 30.35 5.74 26.23
CA LEU A 13 30.14 4.45 26.90
C LEU A 13 30.82 3.31 26.12
N ALA A 14 31.00 2.18 26.81
CA ALA A 14 31.43 0.90 26.25
C ALA A 14 30.40 -0.16 26.67
N CYS A 15 29.17 -0.04 26.15
CA CYS A 15 28.11 -0.99 26.46
C CYS A 15 28.51 -2.39 25.99
N LYS A 16 28.39 -3.38 26.88
CA LYS A 16 28.90 -4.74 26.63
C LYS A 16 28.20 -5.44 25.43
N TYR A 17 26.98 -5.04 25.08
CA TYR A 17 26.24 -5.59 23.93
C TYR A 17 26.19 -4.63 22.73
N CYS A 18 27.02 -3.58 22.69
CA CYS A 18 26.97 -2.59 21.62
C CYS A 18 27.38 -3.21 20.28
N TYR A 19 26.53 -3.08 19.26
CA TYR A 19 26.81 -3.57 17.90
C TYR A 19 27.99 -2.85 17.21
N LEU A 20 28.36 -1.65 17.66
CA LEU A 20 29.56 -0.94 17.17
C LEU A 20 30.84 -1.40 17.88
N GLU A 21 30.73 -2.17 18.97
CA GLU A 21 31.87 -2.74 19.72
C GLU A 21 33.00 -1.70 19.93
N ASP A 22 34.24 -2.06 19.57
CA ASP A 22 35.43 -1.22 19.67
C ASP A 22 35.55 -0.15 18.57
N GLN A 23 34.63 -0.13 17.59
CA GLN A 23 34.63 0.84 16.48
C GLN A 23 34.18 2.24 16.92
N THR A 24 33.75 2.41 18.18
CA THR A 24 33.31 3.70 18.74
C THR A 24 34.46 4.68 18.99
N CYS A 25 35.22 5.01 17.95
CA CYS A 25 36.35 5.91 17.99
C CYS A 25 35.96 7.35 17.64
N ASN A 26 36.78 8.31 18.08
CA ASN A 26 36.65 9.70 17.65
C ASN A 26 37.31 9.81 16.27
N ASP A 27 36.52 9.68 15.21
CA ASP A 27 36.96 10.10 13.88
C ASP A 27 36.39 11.49 13.57
N PHE A 28 37.29 12.44 13.31
CA PHE A 28 36.99 13.84 13.00
C PHE A 28 37.29 14.18 11.53
N THR A 29 37.49 13.19 10.67
CA THR A 29 37.96 13.42 9.30
C THR A 29 36.91 14.08 8.39
N GLN A 30 35.62 14.01 8.72
CA GLN A 30 34.51 14.59 7.93
C GLN A 30 33.65 15.53 8.77
N ASP A 31 33.14 16.61 8.18
CA ASP A 31 32.21 17.54 8.84
C ASP A 31 30.77 17.00 8.73
N PRO A 32 30.17 16.46 9.81
CA PRO A 32 28.83 15.89 9.74
C PRO A 32 27.75 16.93 9.42
N VAL A 33 27.99 18.21 9.65
CA VAL A 33 27.04 19.25 9.25
C VAL A 33 26.99 19.33 7.73
N GLN A 34 28.16 19.41 7.09
CA GLN A 34 28.29 19.50 5.64
C GLN A 34 27.76 18.23 4.94
N THR A 35 28.04 17.05 5.51
CA THR A 35 27.53 15.78 4.95
C THR A 35 26.01 15.75 4.94
N LEU A 36 25.34 16.18 6.01
CA LEU A 36 23.88 16.21 6.04
C LEU A 36 23.30 17.24 5.06
N GLU A 37 23.88 18.44 4.98
CA GLU A 37 23.45 19.47 4.02
C GLU A 37 23.54 18.94 2.58
N HIS A 38 24.70 18.39 2.21
CA HIS A 38 24.92 17.81 0.89
C HIS A 38 23.95 16.66 0.58
N ALA A 39 23.71 15.78 1.56
CA ALA A 39 22.78 14.67 1.39
C ALA A 39 21.34 15.15 1.14
N LEU A 40 20.87 16.13 1.92
CA LEU A 40 19.52 16.68 1.76
C LEU A 40 19.32 17.38 0.41
N GLU A 41 20.31 18.14 -0.05
CA GLU A 41 20.31 18.75 -1.39
C GLU A 41 20.23 17.66 -2.47
N LYS A 42 21.09 16.64 -2.39
CA LYS A 42 21.12 15.56 -3.38
C LYS A 42 19.84 14.72 -3.40
N PHE A 43 19.23 14.47 -2.23
CA PHE A 43 17.92 13.81 -2.17
C PHE A 43 16.83 14.69 -2.78
N HIS A 44 16.84 16.00 -2.50
CA HIS A 44 15.89 16.93 -3.09
C HIS A 44 15.97 16.94 -4.63
N ASP A 45 17.19 17.04 -5.18
CA ASP A 45 17.43 17.03 -6.63
C ASP A 45 16.94 15.74 -7.30
N ALA A 46 17.02 14.61 -6.59
CA ALA A 46 16.50 13.31 -7.04
C ALA A 46 15.00 13.11 -6.78
N GLY A 47 14.29 14.11 -6.27
CA GLY A 47 12.85 14.01 -5.94
C GLY A 47 12.56 13.09 -4.74
N VAL A 48 13.55 12.84 -3.87
CA VAL A 48 13.43 12.00 -2.69
C VAL A 48 13.26 12.88 -1.44
N LEU A 49 12.17 12.67 -0.71
CA LEU A 49 11.90 13.40 0.54
C LEU A 49 12.18 12.55 1.78
N PRO A 50 13.17 12.90 2.62
CA PRO A 50 13.31 12.37 3.97
C PRO A 50 12.13 12.81 4.86
N PHE A 51 11.13 11.95 5.04
CA PHE A 51 9.93 12.28 5.85
C PHE A 51 10.16 12.09 7.36
N ASN A 52 11.12 11.25 7.73
CA ASN A 52 11.53 11.05 9.11
C ASN A 52 13.05 11.12 9.16
N LEU A 53 13.56 12.26 9.61
CA LEU A 53 14.96 12.52 9.82
C LEU A 53 15.22 12.52 11.34
N SER A 54 16.14 11.67 11.77
CA SER A 54 16.52 11.56 13.19
C SER A 54 18.01 11.34 13.32
N LEU A 55 18.59 11.88 14.39
CA LEU A 55 19.99 11.68 14.71
C LEU A 55 20.16 10.44 15.60
N HIS A 56 21.11 9.62 15.21
CA HIS A 56 21.61 8.46 15.93
C HIS A 56 23.14 8.51 15.92
N GLY A 57 23.81 7.48 16.38
CA GLY A 57 25.26 7.29 16.28
C GLY A 57 25.79 6.66 17.54
N GLY A 58 27.12 6.54 17.66
CA GLY A 58 27.72 5.98 18.88
C GLY A 58 27.10 6.63 20.12
N GLU A 59 27.26 7.96 20.23
CA GLU A 59 26.46 8.83 21.07
C GLU A 59 26.43 10.25 20.49
N VAL A 60 25.29 10.68 19.96
CA VAL A 60 25.09 12.02 19.36
C VAL A 60 25.49 13.15 20.31
N THR A 61 25.24 12.99 21.61
CA THR A 61 25.55 14.02 22.61
C THR A 61 27.05 14.19 22.90
N THR A 62 27.93 13.43 22.25
CA THR A 62 29.39 13.67 22.27
C THR A 62 29.83 14.78 21.32
N LEU A 63 28.99 15.14 20.34
CA LEU A 63 29.25 16.26 19.44
C LEU A 63 29.31 17.59 20.20
N LYS A 64 30.10 18.53 19.68
CA LYS A 64 30.14 19.90 20.19
C LYS A 64 28.76 20.55 20.06
N GLN A 65 28.39 21.37 21.05
CA GLN A 65 27.08 22.06 21.06
C GLN A 65 26.81 22.87 19.78
N ASP A 66 27.83 23.51 19.20
CA ASP A 66 27.70 24.26 17.93
C ASP A 66 27.30 23.34 16.76
N ALA A 67 27.91 22.16 16.64
CA ALA A 67 27.58 21.19 15.60
C ALA A 67 26.15 20.65 15.79
N LEU A 68 25.77 20.30 17.03
CA LEU A 68 24.39 19.88 17.35
C LEU A 68 23.38 20.97 16.98
N GLN A 69 23.65 22.22 17.35
CA GLN A 69 22.80 23.36 17.05
C GLN A 69 22.62 23.54 15.54
N LYS A 70 23.69 23.40 14.74
CA LYS A 70 23.62 23.45 13.28
C LYS A 70 22.78 22.31 12.70
N LEU A 71 23.01 21.06 13.14
CA LEU A 71 22.22 19.90 12.72
C LEU A 71 20.73 20.07 13.04
N PHE A 72 20.38 20.54 14.24
CA PHE A 72 18.98 20.80 14.60
C PHE A 72 18.34 21.87 13.71
N ASN A 73 19.07 22.95 13.41
CA ASN A 73 18.57 24.01 12.52
C ASN A 73 18.34 23.49 11.10
N ILE A 74 19.24 22.66 10.57
CA ILE A 74 19.08 22.02 9.25
C ILE A 74 17.83 21.15 9.24
N ILE A 75 17.64 20.30 10.25
CA ILE A 75 16.48 19.40 10.34
C ILE A 75 15.16 20.19 10.46
N GLN A 76 15.14 21.24 11.29
CA GLN A 76 13.96 22.10 11.41
C GLN A 76 13.63 22.79 10.09
N ARG A 77 14.63 23.37 9.42
CA ARG A 77 14.46 24.00 8.11
C ARG A 77 13.92 23.00 7.08
N HIS A 78 14.50 21.80 7.02
CA HIS A 78 14.01 20.72 6.15
C HIS A 78 12.52 20.41 6.36
N TYR A 79 12.07 20.34 7.63
CA TYR A 79 10.66 20.10 7.92
C TYR A 79 9.75 21.28 7.58
N VAL A 80 10.21 22.52 7.77
CA VAL A 80 9.45 23.73 7.43
C VAL A 80 9.31 23.86 5.91
N ASP A 81 10.42 23.74 5.18
CA ASP A 81 10.47 23.93 3.72
C ASP A 81 9.64 22.88 2.97
N ASN A 82 9.43 21.70 3.58
CA ASN A 82 8.70 20.59 2.99
C ASN A 82 7.37 20.28 3.68
N LEU A 83 6.85 21.19 4.52
CA LEU A 83 5.69 20.92 5.38
C LEU A 83 4.45 20.45 4.60
N ASP A 84 4.11 21.13 3.50
CA ASP A 84 2.92 20.81 2.71
C ASP A 84 2.99 19.41 2.11
N ALA A 85 4.14 19.04 1.55
CA ALA A 85 4.38 17.71 0.99
C ALA A 85 4.31 16.61 2.06
N LEU A 86 4.88 16.87 3.24
CA LEU A 86 4.85 15.92 4.36
C LEU A 86 3.42 15.71 4.88
N VAL A 87 2.64 16.78 5.03
CA VAL A 87 1.25 16.72 5.51
C VAL A 87 0.35 16.02 4.48
N ALA A 88 0.54 16.28 3.18
CA ALA A 88 -0.20 15.61 2.11
C ALA A 88 -0.05 14.08 2.15
N GLU A 89 1.14 13.60 2.53
CA GLU A 89 1.45 12.17 2.70
C GLU A 89 1.15 11.64 4.12
N GLY A 90 0.53 12.44 4.99
CA GLY A 90 0.10 12.03 6.33
C GLY A 90 1.19 12.04 7.41
N PHE A 91 2.37 12.61 7.14
CA PHE A 91 3.45 12.72 8.11
C PHE A 91 3.26 13.91 9.06
N LYS A 92 3.48 13.66 10.36
CA LYS A 92 3.22 14.64 11.45
C LYS A 92 4.46 15.08 12.21
N LYS A 93 5.63 14.48 11.94
CA LYS A 93 6.86 14.80 12.67
C LYS A 93 7.44 16.10 12.15
N GLN A 94 7.63 17.06 13.05
CA GLN A 94 8.08 18.42 12.73
C GLN A 94 9.27 18.88 13.59
N SER A 95 9.72 18.04 14.52
CA SER A 95 10.84 18.37 15.41
C SER A 95 12.04 17.45 15.18
N PRO A 96 13.27 17.97 15.39
CA PRO A 96 14.46 17.13 15.45
C PRO A 96 14.30 16.06 16.52
N HIS A 97 14.86 14.88 16.27
CA HIS A 97 14.83 13.77 17.21
C HIS A 97 16.22 13.20 17.39
N ILE A 98 16.59 12.86 18.63
CA ILE A 98 17.85 12.18 18.95
C ILE A 98 17.61 10.86 19.68
N LYS A 99 18.44 9.86 19.38
CA LYS A 99 18.66 8.68 20.21
C LYS A 99 19.91 8.88 21.05
N THR A 100 19.82 8.69 22.37
CA THR A 100 20.92 8.95 23.31
C THR A 100 20.96 7.93 24.44
N ASN A 101 22.15 7.67 24.98
CA ASN A 101 22.38 6.94 26.22
C ASN A 101 22.08 7.75 27.50
N LEU A 102 21.60 9.00 27.34
CA LEU A 102 21.25 9.96 28.39
C LEU A 102 22.42 10.49 29.24
N TYR A 103 23.65 9.98 29.14
CA TYR A 103 24.72 10.30 30.08
C TYR A 103 25.10 11.80 30.11
N ASN A 104 25.06 12.49 28.95
CA ASN A 104 25.34 13.94 28.84
C ASN A 104 24.06 14.79 28.75
N PHE A 105 22.88 14.24 29.07
CA PHE A 105 21.60 14.94 28.90
C PHE A 105 21.51 16.23 29.71
N ASP A 106 21.94 16.22 30.97
CA ASP A 106 22.02 17.42 31.83
C ASP A 106 22.84 18.55 31.22
N LYS A 107 24.00 18.23 30.64
CA LYS A 107 24.91 19.23 30.04
C LYS A 107 24.32 19.89 28.79
N LEU A 108 23.37 19.24 28.13
CA LEU A 108 22.75 19.68 26.89
C LEU A 108 21.29 20.09 27.06
N TYR A 109 20.75 20.02 28.28
CA TYR A 109 19.32 20.22 28.55
C TYR A 109 18.79 21.52 27.95
N ASP A 110 19.47 22.64 28.21
CA ASP A 110 19.03 23.96 27.74
C ASP A 110 19.03 24.07 26.21
N LEU A 111 20.04 23.50 25.56
CA LEU A 111 20.11 23.46 24.10
C LEU A 111 18.96 22.64 23.51
N LEU A 112 18.76 21.42 24.03
CA LEU A 112 17.72 20.50 23.55
C LEU A 112 16.32 21.10 23.77
N ALA A 113 16.07 21.67 24.96
CA ALA A 113 14.81 22.32 25.31
C ALA A 113 14.53 23.54 24.42
N LYS A 114 15.55 24.40 24.21
CA LYS A 114 15.44 25.57 23.33
C LYS A 114 15.13 25.16 21.88
N GLN A 115 15.67 24.03 21.42
CA GLN A 115 15.51 23.53 20.05
C GLN A 115 14.31 22.60 19.84
N GLY A 116 13.47 22.40 20.86
CA GLY A 116 12.28 21.56 20.72
C GLY A 116 12.58 20.09 20.43
N VAL A 117 13.75 19.60 20.81
CA VAL A 117 14.25 18.28 20.37
C VAL A 117 13.48 17.17 21.06
N SER A 118 12.98 16.20 20.29
CA SER A 118 12.39 14.97 20.80
C SER A 118 13.48 13.98 21.23
N ILE A 119 13.32 13.33 22.38
CA ILE A 119 14.36 12.48 22.98
C ILE A 119 13.92 11.01 22.99
N SER A 120 14.78 10.11 22.52
CA SER A 120 14.72 8.69 22.88
C SER A 120 15.94 8.32 23.73
N GLY A 121 15.71 8.03 25.00
CA GLY A 121 16.74 7.58 25.93
C GLY A 121 16.89 6.06 25.95
N SER A 122 18.12 5.58 26.14
CA SER A 122 18.41 4.15 26.30
C SER A 122 18.68 3.83 27.77
N VAL A 123 17.78 3.10 28.40
CA VAL A 123 17.86 2.66 29.80
C VAL A 123 17.42 1.21 29.86
N ASP A 124 18.27 0.34 30.38
CA ASP A 124 17.94 -1.08 30.42
C ASP A 124 17.22 -1.37 31.73
N LEU A 125 16.31 -2.33 31.69
CA LEU A 125 15.58 -2.79 32.85
C LEU A 125 15.80 -4.31 33.02
N PRO A 126 16.11 -4.79 34.23
CA PRO A 126 16.24 -4.01 35.46
C PRO A 126 17.47 -3.10 35.49
N LEU A 127 17.43 -2.05 36.30
CA LEU A 127 18.47 -1.04 36.48
C LEU A 127 19.79 -1.64 36.98
N SER A 128 19.73 -2.78 37.67
CA SER A 128 20.92 -3.56 38.03
C SER A 128 21.68 -4.08 36.80
N LEU A 129 20.97 -4.48 35.74
CA LEU A 129 21.57 -4.90 34.47
C LEU A 129 21.98 -3.70 33.60
N HIS A 130 21.28 -2.57 33.70
CA HIS A 130 21.77 -1.31 33.13
C HIS A 130 23.16 -0.98 33.66
N ASP A 131 23.33 -1.04 34.99
CA ASP A 131 24.64 -0.79 35.60
C ASP A 131 25.67 -1.81 35.11
N LYS A 132 25.33 -3.09 35.12
CA LYS A 132 26.23 -4.17 34.70
C LYS A 132 26.73 -3.99 33.27
N TYR A 133 25.84 -3.68 32.32
CA TYR A 133 26.15 -3.74 30.90
C TYR A 133 26.45 -2.39 30.25
N ARG A 134 25.97 -1.26 30.80
CA ARG A 134 26.20 0.08 30.23
C ARG A 134 27.26 0.81 31.04
N ARG A 135 28.52 0.41 30.87
CA ARG A 135 29.68 1.01 31.56
C ARG A 135 30.31 2.14 30.74
N THR A 136 31.05 3.03 31.39
CA THR A 136 31.92 3.99 30.68
C THR A 136 33.07 3.24 30.00
N LYS A 137 33.85 3.91 29.15
CA LYS A 137 35.09 3.35 28.58
C LYS A 137 36.14 2.99 29.63
N GLY A 138 36.07 3.60 30.83
CA GLY A 138 36.89 3.24 32.00
C GLY A 138 36.27 2.16 32.88
N ASP A 139 35.22 1.47 32.41
CA ASP A 139 34.45 0.44 33.13
C ASP A 139 33.72 0.95 34.39
N GLU A 140 33.46 2.26 34.49
CA GLU A 140 32.75 2.85 35.62
C GLU A 140 31.23 2.71 35.48
N SER A 141 30.53 2.68 36.61
CA SER A 141 29.07 2.76 36.68
C SER A 141 28.51 4.03 36.04
N THR A 142 27.45 3.86 35.25
CA THR A 142 26.67 4.98 34.70
C THR A 142 25.34 5.18 35.42
N LEU A 143 24.92 4.23 36.27
CA LEU A 143 23.57 4.17 36.81
C LEU A 143 23.14 5.44 37.55
N ASN A 144 23.96 5.93 38.48
CA ASN A 144 23.62 7.16 39.22
C ASN A 144 23.41 8.36 38.30
N LYS A 145 24.29 8.50 37.29
CA LYS A 145 24.18 9.57 36.29
C LYS A 145 22.91 9.43 35.46
N THR A 146 22.59 8.20 35.03
CA THR A 146 21.36 7.89 34.31
C THR A 146 20.12 8.22 35.15
N LEU A 147 20.09 7.84 36.43
CA LEU A 147 18.97 8.12 37.32
C LEU A 147 18.73 9.62 37.53
N ASP A 148 19.79 10.40 37.67
CA ASP A 148 19.66 11.86 37.77
C ASP A 148 19.16 12.48 36.46
N ASN A 149 19.66 11.99 35.32
CA ASN A 149 19.19 12.45 34.01
C ASN A 149 17.77 11.97 33.69
N LEU A 150 17.31 10.85 34.23
CA LEU A 150 15.91 10.41 34.15
C LEU A 150 14.97 11.36 34.88
N LYS A 151 15.36 11.86 36.07
CA LYS A 151 14.58 12.89 36.80
C LYS A 151 14.48 14.20 36.00
N LEU A 152 15.55 14.58 35.29
CA LEU A 152 15.53 15.74 34.40
C LEU A 152 14.64 15.47 33.17
N LEU A 153 14.76 14.27 32.58
CA LEU A 153 13.97 13.88 31.42
C LEU A 153 12.48 13.83 31.75
N ALA A 154 12.08 13.34 32.93
CA ALA A 154 10.69 13.36 33.38
C ALA A 154 10.06 14.77 33.30
N LYS A 155 10.83 15.80 33.66
CA LYS A 155 10.43 17.21 33.63
C LYS A 155 10.61 17.90 32.27
N TYR A 156 11.21 17.23 31.30
CA TYR A 156 11.49 17.81 29.98
C TYR A 156 10.19 18.07 29.22
N PRO A 157 9.98 19.28 28.65
CA PRO A 157 8.67 19.70 28.14
C PRO A 157 8.31 19.09 26.78
N HIS A 158 9.29 18.60 26.02
CA HIS A 158 9.06 18.06 24.67
C HIS A 158 8.91 16.53 24.69
N SER A 159 8.56 15.96 23.54
CA SER A 159 8.36 14.52 23.38
C SER A 159 9.59 13.72 23.84
N LYS A 160 9.32 12.67 24.61
CA LYS A 160 10.34 11.84 25.23
C LYS A 160 9.86 10.40 25.32
N LYS A 161 10.76 9.47 25.05
CA LYS A 161 10.53 8.02 25.20
C LYS A 161 11.78 7.32 25.70
N LEU A 162 11.61 6.20 26.38
CA LEU A 162 12.71 5.33 26.80
C LEU A 162 12.70 4.02 26.02
N SER A 163 13.81 3.29 26.04
CA SER A 163 13.84 1.92 25.54
C SER A 163 14.87 1.06 26.28
N SER A 164 14.58 -0.23 26.41
CA SER A 164 15.49 -1.24 26.97
C SER A 164 15.78 -2.33 25.94
N THR A 165 17.04 -2.74 25.86
CA THR A 165 17.40 -3.99 25.18
C THR A 165 17.18 -5.16 26.14
N ILE A 166 16.60 -6.26 25.67
CA ILE A 166 16.22 -7.42 26.47
C ILE A 166 16.95 -8.67 25.96
N TYR A 167 17.69 -9.29 26.88
CA TYR A 167 18.35 -10.60 26.76
C TYR A 167 17.83 -11.54 27.86
N LEU A 168 18.19 -12.82 27.81
CA LEU A 168 17.69 -13.85 28.72
C LEU A 168 17.92 -13.47 30.19
N GLU A 169 19.03 -12.81 30.50
CA GLU A 169 19.35 -12.34 31.84
C GLU A 169 18.33 -11.31 32.35
N HIS A 170 17.78 -10.49 31.47
CA HIS A 170 16.75 -9.51 31.81
C HIS A 170 15.43 -10.23 32.09
N PHE A 171 15.08 -11.24 31.30
CA PHE A 171 13.91 -12.09 31.54
C PHE A 171 14.03 -12.89 32.84
N ASN A 172 15.19 -13.46 33.15
CA ASN A 172 15.46 -14.15 34.40
C ASN A 172 15.30 -13.25 35.64
N ASN A 173 15.35 -11.92 35.45
CA ASN A 173 15.14 -10.91 36.49
C ASN A 173 13.86 -10.08 36.25
N ILE A 174 12.83 -10.68 35.63
CA ILE A 174 11.59 -9.98 35.25
C ILE A 174 10.86 -9.32 36.43
N GLU A 175 10.95 -9.88 37.64
CA GLU A 175 10.35 -9.30 38.83
C GLU A 175 10.99 -7.95 39.19
N GLN A 176 12.32 -7.85 39.12
CA GLN A 176 13.02 -6.59 39.33
C GLN A 176 12.75 -5.61 38.18
N LEU A 177 12.67 -6.12 36.93
CA LEU A 177 12.32 -5.32 35.77
C LEU A 177 10.96 -4.64 35.96
N ILE A 178 9.94 -5.39 36.40
CA ILE A 178 8.60 -4.88 36.70
C ILE A 178 8.66 -3.82 37.80
N GLN A 179 9.39 -4.07 38.89
CA GLN A 179 9.57 -3.10 39.96
C GLN A 179 10.22 -1.80 39.46
N ASP A 180 11.23 -1.92 38.59
CA ASP A 180 11.93 -0.75 38.05
C ASP A 180 11.06 0.04 37.06
N ILE A 181 10.15 -0.61 36.31
CA ILE A 181 9.13 0.09 35.52
C ILE A 181 8.25 0.96 36.43
N TRP A 182 7.75 0.38 37.53
CA TRP A 182 6.93 1.12 38.48
C TRP A 182 7.71 2.23 39.19
N PHE A 183 8.96 1.98 39.56
CA PHE A 183 9.83 2.99 40.15
C PHE A 183 10.05 4.18 39.21
N ILE A 184 10.32 3.93 37.94
CA ILE A 184 10.51 5.00 36.94
C ILE A 184 9.19 5.76 36.72
N HIS A 185 8.07 5.04 36.69
CA HIS A 185 6.75 5.64 36.49
C HIS A 185 6.29 6.50 37.66
N SER A 186 6.28 5.92 38.86
CA SER A 186 5.66 6.48 40.05
C SER A 186 6.60 7.35 40.87
N ASP A 187 7.86 6.93 41.06
CA ASP A 187 8.80 7.63 41.94
C ASP A 187 9.64 8.67 41.19
N ILE A 188 10.15 8.34 40.00
CA ILE A 188 10.87 9.30 39.15
C ILE A 188 9.90 10.25 38.43
N GLY A 189 8.69 9.76 38.12
CA GLY A 189 7.65 10.54 37.42
C GLY A 189 7.79 10.58 35.90
N PHE A 190 8.52 9.63 35.29
CA PHE A 190 8.56 9.50 33.84
C PHE A 190 7.40 8.60 33.37
N ASP A 191 6.56 9.09 32.45
CA ASP A 191 5.45 8.29 31.94
C ASP A 191 5.93 7.08 31.11
N MET A 192 5.96 5.90 31.76
CA MET A 192 6.36 4.64 31.16
C MET A 192 5.36 4.11 30.11
N ASN A 193 4.25 4.79 29.86
CA ASN A 193 3.50 4.56 28.63
C ASN A 193 4.36 4.87 27.38
N ASN A 194 5.36 5.75 27.48
CA ASN A 194 6.27 6.12 26.39
C ASN A 194 7.58 5.33 26.45
N PHE A 195 7.50 4.02 26.26
CA PHE A 195 8.63 3.10 26.38
C PHE A 195 8.56 1.97 25.34
N ASN A 196 9.72 1.47 24.89
CA ASN A 196 9.81 0.36 23.94
C ASN A 196 10.83 -0.71 24.41
N PHE A 197 10.47 -1.98 24.29
CA PHE A 197 11.44 -3.08 24.38
C PHE A 197 12.01 -3.40 23.01
N MET A 198 13.27 -3.82 22.99
CA MET A 198 13.94 -4.38 21.82
C MET A 198 14.61 -5.69 22.25
N PHE A 199 14.44 -6.78 21.51
CA PHE A 199 15.16 -8.02 21.81
C PHE A 199 16.55 -7.98 21.19
N GLY A 200 17.54 -8.24 22.03
CA GLY A 200 18.92 -8.41 21.59
C GLY A 200 19.13 -9.73 20.86
N PHE A 201 20.15 -9.75 20.00
CA PHE A 201 20.62 -10.92 19.26
C PHE A 201 22.14 -10.97 19.36
N GLU A 202 22.73 -12.13 19.10
CA GLU A 202 24.18 -12.38 19.19
C GLU A 202 24.90 -11.72 17.99
N SER A 203 26.08 -11.12 18.15
CA SER A 203 26.84 -10.59 17.00
C SER A 203 27.75 -11.67 16.39
N ASP A 204 28.07 -11.56 15.09
CA ASP A 204 28.88 -12.57 14.35
C ASP A 204 30.33 -12.71 14.83
N ASN A 205 30.83 -11.78 15.64
CA ASN A 205 32.10 -12.01 16.30
C ASN A 205 31.83 -12.95 17.48
N ASP A 206 32.59 -14.04 17.59
CA ASP A 206 32.68 -15.02 18.71
C ASP A 206 32.93 -14.42 20.11
N SER A 207 32.66 -13.13 20.28
CA SER A 207 32.86 -12.31 21.47
C SER A 207 31.65 -11.42 21.70
N LEU A 208 30.47 -12.03 21.90
CA LEU A 208 29.63 -11.52 22.99
C LEU A 208 30.51 -11.51 24.24
N PRO A 209 30.76 -10.37 24.90
CA PRO A 209 31.48 -10.41 26.16
C PRO A 209 30.69 -11.23 27.18
N LEU A 210 31.22 -12.41 27.52
CA LEU A 210 30.87 -13.30 28.64
C LEU A 210 29.43 -13.16 29.18
N GLY A 211 28.48 -13.89 28.58
CA GLY A 211 27.23 -14.31 29.25
C GLY A 211 26.03 -13.38 29.11
N ILE A 212 25.68 -13.00 27.88
CA ILE A 212 24.32 -12.55 27.51
C ILE A 212 23.76 -13.45 26.42
N GLN A 213 22.50 -13.89 26.56
CA GLN A 213 21.89 -14.85 25.62
C GLN A 213 20.62 -14.29 25.00
N GLN A 214 20.41 -14.54 23.70
CA GLN A 214 19.17 -14.19 23.03
C GLN A 214 17.97 -14.96 23.63
N LEU A 215 16.81 -14.31 23.77
CA LEU A 215 15.58 -15.02 24.14
C LEU A 215 15.12 -15.89 22.98
N THR A 216 14.76 -17.14 23.28
CA THR A 216 14.03 -18.00 22.35
C THR A 216 12.62 -17.45 22.06
N ASP A 217 12.03 -17.83 20.94
CA ASP A 217 10.65 -17.48 20.55
C ASP A 217 9.64 -17.70 21.70
N THR A 218 9.75 -18.83 22.42
CA THR A 218 8.87 -19.15 23.54
C THR A 218 9.09 -18.20 24.72
N GLN A 219 10.33 -17.91 25.08
CA GLN A 219 10.66 -16.99 26.18
C GLN A 219 10.21 -15.56 25.89
N GLN A 220 10.24 -15.12 24.62
CA GLN A 220 9.68 -13.81 24.24
C GLN A 220 8.16 -13.74 24.47
N VAL A 221 7.43 -14.83 24.19
CA VAL A 221 6.00 -14.93 24.49
C VAL A 221 5.76 -14.93 26.00
N GLU A 222 6.53 -15.70 26.77
CA GLU A 222 6.44 -15.74 28.24
C GLU A 222 6.70 -14.35 28.84
N PHE A 223 7.72 -13.64 28.35
CA PHE A 223 8.02 -12.27 28.73
C PHE A 223 6.82 -11.35 28.50
N TYR A 224 6.24 -11.37 27.30
CA TYR A 224 5.06 -10.59 26.96
C TYR A 224 3.85 -10.93 27.84
N GLN A 225 3.57 -12.21 28.09
CA GLN A 225 2.46 -12.63 28.94
C GLN A 225 2.66 -12.24 30.41
N ARG A 226 3.89 -12.32 30.95
CA ARG A 226 4.17 -11.88 32.32
C ARG A 226 3.90 -10.39 32.49
N LEU A 227 4.29 -9.57 31.52
CA LEU A 227 3.99 -8.13 31.52
C LEU A 227 2.49 -7.85 31.32
N LYS A 228 1.79 -8.62 30.49
CA LYS A 228 0.33 -8.51 30.36
C LYS A 228 -0.39 -8.76 31.68
N THR A 229 -0.02 -9.82 32.38
CA THR A 229 -0.58 -10.15 33.69
C THR A 229 -0.39 -9.02 34.69
N GLU A 230 0.74 -8.32 34.62
CA GLU A 230 1.08 -7.24 35.54
C GLU A 230 0.38 -5.91 35.20
N PHE A 231 0.36 -5.52 33.92
CA PHE A 231 0.03 -4.14 33.53
C PHE A 231 -1.34 -3.95 32.89
N ILE A 232 -2.05 -5.01 32.47
CA ILE A 232 -3.44 -4.87 32.02
C ILE A 232 -4.33 -4.49 33.20
N GLY A 233 -5.18 -3.48 33.02
CA GLY A 233 -6.02 -2.92 34.07
C GLY A 233 -5.32 -1.85 34.93
N THR A 234 -4.10 -1.44 34.57
CA THR A 234 -3.32 -0.41 35.27
C THR A 234 -3.13 0.85 34.40
N ASP A 235 -2.59 1.91 34.98
CA ASP A 235 -2.27 3.17 34.27
C ASP A 235 -1.23 3.01 33.13
N LEU A 236 -0.52 1.86 33.10
CA LEU A 236 0.47 1.51 32.08
C LEU A 236 -0.07 0.58 30.99
N GLU A 237 -1.36 0.21 31.04
CA GLU A 237 -1.98 -0.66 30.04
C GLU A 237 -1.84 -0.07 28.62
N TYR A 238 -1.96 1.25 28.48
CA TYR A 238 -1.83 1.91 27.18
C TYR A 238 -0.44 1.68 26.57
N GLY A 239 0.62 1.87 27.36
CA GLY A 239 2.00 1.65 26.97
C GLY A 239 2.24 0.23 26.51
N LEU A 240 1.81 -0.75 27.31
CA LEU A 240 1.88 -2.16 26.96
C LEU A 240 1.17 -2.45 25.64
N LYS A 241 -0.09 -1.99 25.50
CA LYS A 241 -0.93 -2.26 24.33
C LYS A 241 -0.53 -1.47 23.09
N ARG A 242 0.22 -0.36 23.19
CA ARG A 242 0.49 0.52 22.04
C ARG A 242 1.97 0.74 21.73
N ASN A 243 2.85 0.78 22.73
CA ASN A 243 4.20 1.28 22.54
C ASN A 243 5.28 0.22 22.83
N TRP A 244 5.15 -0.53 23.92
CA TRP A 244 6.22 -1.40 24.45
C TRP A 244 6.70 -2.46 23.46
N PHE A 245 5.81 -2.95 22.59
CA PHE A 245 6.06 -3.99 21.60
C PHE A 245 5.84 -3.52 20.15
N ASP A 246 5.89 -2.21 19.90
CA ASP A 246 5.57 -1.64 18.59
C ASP A 246 6.53 -2.09 17.47
N GLU A 247 7.78 -2.42 17.82
CA GLU A 247 8.78 -2.98 16.89
C GLU A 247 8.34 -4.30 16.23
N PHE A 248 7.43 -5.05 16.86
CA PHE A 248 7.02 -6.37 16.41
C PHE A 248 5.70 -6.34 15.62
N ARG A 249 5.18 -5.16 15.29
CA ARG A 249 3.92 -4.98 14.57
C ARG A 249 4.11 -4.70 13.08
N PRO A 250 3.08 -4.92 12.24
CA PRO A 250 3.23 -4.87 10.78
C PRO A 250 3.65 -3.51 10.23
N THR A 251 3.44 -2.43 10.98
CA THR A 251 3.84 -1.06 10.62
C THR A 251 5.33 -0.80 10.77
N TYR A 252 6.07 -1.67 11.46
CA TYR A 252 7.50 -1.49 11.73
C TYR A 252 8.38 -2.04 10.60
N CYS A 253 9.63 -1.57 10.51
CA CYS A 253 10.54 -1.91 9.40
C CYS A 253 10.80 -3.42 9.28
N THR A 254 10.81 -4.13 10.40
CA THR A 254 11.04 -5.58 10.50
C THR A 254 9.98 -6.40 9.77
N ASN A 255 8.82 -5.83 9.44
CA ASN A 255 7.73 -6.48 8.72
C ASN A 255 7.53 -5.92 7.31
N SER A 256 8.46 -5.08 6.83
CA SER A 256 8.41 -4.56 5.47
C SER A 256 8.81 -5.65 4.46
N VAL A 257 8.08 -5.74 3.35
CA VAL A 257 8.40 -6.65 2.23
C VAL A 257 9.82 -6.43 1.72
N ASN A 258 10.25 -5.17 1.62
CA ASN A 258 11.64 -4.79 1.36
C ASN A 258 11.94 -3.49 2.12
N CYS A 259 12.71 -3.57 3.20
CA CYS A 259 13.07 -2.39 3.98
C CYS A 259 14.03 -1.43 3.24
N GLY A 260 14.77 -1.91 2.24
CA GLY A 260 15.73 -1.14 1.45
C GLY A 260 15.10 -0.16 0.46
N GLU A 261 13.78 -0.17 0.32
CA GLU A 261 13.04 0.85 -0.43
C GLU A 261 12.70 2.08 0.42
N ARG A 262 12.84 1.99 1.76
CA ARG A 262 12.28 3.00 2.67
C ARG A 262 13.22 3.44 3.78
N PHE A 263 14.10 2.58 4.29
CA PHE A 263 14.93 2.85 5.46
C PHE A 263 16.39 2.99 5.05
N PHE A 264 17.01 4.08 5.49
CA PHE A 264 18.38 4.44 5.15
C PHE A 264 19.08 4.95 6.41
N LEU A 265 20.26 4.42 6.68
CA LEU A 265 21.19 4.95 7.66
C LEU A 265 22.32 5.66 6.91
N LEU A 266 22.51 6.95 7.14
CA LEU A 266 23.59 7.75 6.57
C LEU A 266 24.63 8.05 7.65
N GLN A 267 25.89 7.74 7.40
CA GLN A 267 27.01 8.07 8.29
C GLN A 267 27.66 9.41 7.96
N GLY A 268 28.46 9.93 8.90
CA GLY A 268 29.16 11.22 8.76
C GLY A 268 30.16 11.28 7.60
N ASP A 269 30.70 10.13 7.20
CA ASP A 269 31.60 9.93 6.06
C ASP A 269 30.87 9.77 4.71
N GLY A 270 29.53 9.84 4.73
CA GLY A 270 28.69 9.71 3.55
C GLY A 270 28.25 8.28 3.24
N GLU A 271 28.74 7.27 3.96
CA GLU A 271 28.30 5.89 3.73
C GLU A 271 26.82 5.69 4.09
N ILE A 272 26.13 4.92 3.26
CA ILE A 272 24.72 4.59 3.43
C ILE A 272 24.57 3.08 3.61
N TYR A 273 23.90 2.71 4.70
CA TYR A 273 23.53 1.34 5.02
C TYR A 273 22.02 1.20 5.20
N SER A 274 21.53 -0.04 5.30
CA SER A 274 20.11 -0.32 5.53
C SER A 274 19.55 0.29 6.83
N CYS A 275 20.25 0.12 7.95
CA CYS A 275 19.81 0.50 9.29
C CYS A 275 20.95 0.30 10.30
N VAL A 276 20.68 0.56 11.59
CA VAL A 276 21.64 0.33 12.68
C VAL A 276 22.10 -1.13 12.79
N ARG A 277 21.27 -2.10 12.41
CA ARG A 277 21.65 -3.52 12.49
C ARG A 277 22.65 -3.89 11.39
N GLY A 278 22.45 -3.38 10.18
CA GLY A 278 23.33 -3.63 9.03
C GLY A 278 24.47 -2.63 8.86
N GLN A 279 24.70 -1.74 9.84
CA GLN A 279 25.77 -0.74 9.77
C GLN A 279 27.13 -1.43 9.78
N GLY A 280 28.04 -1.05 8.88
CA GLY A 280 29.37 -1.65 8.76
C GLY A 280 29.37 -3.07 8.16
N ARG A 281 28.29 -3.48 7.50
CA ARG A 281 28.16 -4.80 6.86
C ARG A 281 27.95 -4.66 5.37
N ASP A 282 28.83 -5.29 4.58
CA ASP A 282 28.82 -5.21 3.12
C ASP A 282 27.50 -5.70 2.49
N ASP A 283 26.86 -6.69 3.10
CA ASP A 283 25.57 -7.24 2.65
C ASP A 283 24.40 -6.26 2.85
N PHE A 284 24.63 -5.19 3.61
CA PHE A 284 23.66 -4.15 3.92
C PHE A 284 24.14 -2.74 3.55
N TYR A 285 25.26 -2.62 2.82
CA TYR A 285 25.79 -1.38 2.28
C TYR A 285 25.09 -0.98 0.98
N TYR A 286 24.55 0.23 0.93
CA TYR A 286 23.74 0.75 -0.17
C TYR A 286 24.54 1.66 -1.11
N GLY A 287 25.58 2.34 -0.62
CA GLY A 287 26.43 3.24 -1.41
C GLY A 287 26.97 4.38 -0.56
N ASN A 288 27.58 5.38 -1.20
CA ASN A 288 28.08 6.58 -0.54
C ASN A 288 27.46 7.84 -1.16
N ILE A 289 26.78 8.66 -0.35
CA ILE A 289 26.05 9.85 -0.82
C ILE A 289 26.96 10.90 -1.48
N LEU A 290 28.26 10.89 -1.19
CA LEU A 290 29.21 11.84 -1.76
C LEU A 290 29.62 11.46 -3.19
N ASN A 291 29.58 10.17 -3.54
CA ASN A 291 30.15 9.64 -4.78
C ASN A 291 29.11 9.01 -5.71
N ASP A 292 28.03 8.42 -5.18
CA ASP A 292 27.06 7.63 -5.95
C ASP A 292 25.76 8.40 -6.23
N SER A 293 25.04 8.09 -7.30
CA SER A 293 23.72 8.69 -7.55
C SER A 293 22.68 8.20 -6.55
N VAL A 294 21.63 8.99 -6.30
CA VAL A 294 20.54 8.58 -5.38
C VAL A 294 19.79 7.37 -5.96
N GLU A 295 19.60 7.34 -7.28
CA GLU A 295 18.98 6.24 -8.00
C GLU A 295 19.75 4.93 -7.81
N ASP A 296 21.08 4.96 -7.91
CA ASP A 296 21.94 3.78 -7.69
C ASP A 296 21.90 3.31 -6.24
N ILE A 297 21.92 4.24 -5.27
CA ILE A 297 21.81 3.93 -3.84
C ILE A 297 20.48 3.20 -3.56
N PHE A 298 19.36 3.69 -4.09
CA PHE A 298 18.05 3.08 -3.89
C PHE A 298 17.93 1.72 -4.61
N ALA A 299 18.40 1.63 -5.84
CA ALA A 299 18.40 0.39 -6.61
C ALA A 299 19.25 -0.70 -5.92
N ASN A 300 20.44 -0.33 -5.43
CA ASN A 300 21.30 -1.23 -4.68
C ASN A 300 20.67 -1.62 -3.35
N GLY A 301 20.07 -0.68 -2.61
CA GLY A 301 19.39 -0.98 -1.34
C GLY A 301 18.25 -1.98 -1.50
N LYS A 302 17.39 -1.78 -2.50
CA LYS A 302 16.35 -2.74 -2.88
C LYS A 302 16.94 -4.11 -3.21
N ARG A 303 17.97 -4.15 -4.06
CA ARG A 303 18.63 -5.39 -4.48
C ARG A 303 19.22 -6.15 -3.29
N LYS A 304 20.03 -5.49 -2.45
CA LYS A 304 20.69 -6.10 -1.28
C LYS A 304 19.67 -6.74 -0.35
N ILE A 305 18.60 -6.03 0.01
CA ILE A 305 17.56 -6.58 0.88
C ILE A 305 16.79 -7.73 0.23
N SER A 306 16.46 -7.64 -1.07
CA SER A 306 15.83 -8.74 -1.80
C SER A 306 16.71 -9.99 -1.80
N THR A 307 18.01 -9.84 -2.06
CA THR A 307 18.98 -10.95 -2.01
C THR A 307 19.00 -11.59 -0.62
N GLN A 308 19.09 -10.79 0.45
CA GLN A 308 19.12 -11.29 1.82
C GLN A 308 17.84 -12.05 2.22
N HIS A 309 16.66 -11.61 1.77
CA HIS A 309 15.45 -12.40 1.98
C HIS A 309 15.46 -13.72 1.21
N GLN A 310 16.00 -13.73 -0.02
CA GLN A 310 15.95 -14.88 -0.94
C GLN A 310 16.95 -15.98 -0.60
N GLU A 311 18.13 -15.65 -0.09
CA GLU A 311 19.22 -16.60 0.18
C GLU A 311 18.82 -17.78 1.06
N LEU A 312 17.99 -17.54 2.09
CA LEU A 312 17.54 -18.58 3.03
C LEU A 312 16.21 -19.23 2.61
N GLY A 313 15.57 -18.74 1.55
CA GLY A 313 14.25 -19.19 1.11
C GLY A 313 13.14 -18.94 2.14
N LEU A 314 12.05 -19.70 2.01
CA LEU A 314 10.89 -19.63 2.90
C LEU A 314 10.73 -20.87 3.79
N HIS A 315 10.69 -20.66 5.10
CA HIS A 315 10.45 -21.69 6.12
C HIS A 315 9.08 -22.38 5.92
N GLN A 316 8.98 -23.69 6.20
CA GLN A 316 7.73 -24.46 6.05
C GLN A 316 6.57 -23.88 6.87
N ASP A 317 6.79 -23.56 8.15
CA ASP A 317 5.80 -22.88 9.00
C ASP A 317 5.23 -21.60 8.40
N CYS A 318 6.01 -20.87 7.58
CA CYS A 318 5.57 -19.65 6.94
C CYS A 318 4.66 -19.92 5.73
N ARG A 319 4.84 -21.05 5.04
CA ARG A 319 3.95 -21.50 3.95
C ARG A 319 2.54 -21.81 4.45
N GLU A 320 2.45 -22.28 5.69
CA GLU A 320 1.18 -22.65 6.34
C GLU A 320 0.73 -21.57 7.34
N CYS A 321 1.27 -20.36 7.29
CA CYS A 321 0.93 -19.30 8.24
C CYS A 321 -0.24 -18.43 7.77
N GLU A 322 -1.29 -18.33 8.59
CA GLU A 322 -2.45 -17.46 8.36
C GLU A 322 -2.13 -15.94 8.43
N TYR A 323 -0.95 -15.57 8.94
CA TYR A 323 -0.49 -14.18 9.15
C TYR A 323 0.68 -13.75 8.26
N ILE A 324 1.02 -14.52 7.21
CA ILE A 324 2.19 -14.22 6.35
C ILE A 324 2.13 -12.81 5.72
N HIS A 325 0.91 -12.33 5.41
CA HIS A 325 0.61 -11.01 4.86
C HIS A 325 0.84 -9.83 5.83
N TYR A 326 1.14 -10.11 7.10
CA TYR A 326 1.50 -9.09 8.09
C TYR A 326 2.98 -9.16 8.45
N CYS A 327 3.49 -10.36 8.74
CA CYS A 327 4.84 -10.55 9.25
C CYS A 327 5.93 -10.50 8.16
N HIS A 328 5.62 -10.99 6.95
CA HIS A 328 6.56 -11.07 5.83
C HIS A 328 7.92 -11.70 6.19
N THR A 329 7.93 -12.64 7.14
CA THR A 329 9.12 -13.36 7.65
C THR A 329 10.14 -12.56 8.46
N GLY A 330 9.85 -11.30 8.81
CA GLY A 330 10.69 -10.55 9.74
C GLY A 330 11.94 -9.90 9.10
N CYS A 331 12.88 -9.50 9.95
CA CYS A 331 14.07 -8.74 9.56
C CYS A 331 15.11 -9.61 8.80
N PRO A 332 15.52 -9.26 7.58
CA PRO A 332 16.49 -10.04 6.80
C PRO A 332 17.87 -10.13 7.48
N TYR A 333 18.29 -9.08 8.19
CA TYR A 333 19.53 -9.10 8.96
C TYR A 333 19.55 -10.21 10.00
N VAL A 334 18.46 -10.36 10.78
CA VAL A 334 18.43 -11.37 11.85
C VAL A 334 18.26 -12.78 11.27
N LYS A 335 17.54 -12.92 10.14
CA LYS A 335 17.46 -14.18 9.41
C LYS A 335 18.87 -14.65 8.99
N ASN A 336 19.65 -13.75 8.36
CA ASN A 336 21.01 -14.04 7.94
C ASN A 336 21.91 -14.38 9.14
N LEU A 337 21.88 -13.56 10.18
CA LEU A 337 22.63 -13.79 11.42
C LEU A 337 22.32 -15.16 12.06
N ASN A 338 21.04 -15.48 12.23
CA ASN A 338 20.62 -16.73 12.88
C ASN A 338 20.66 -17.95 11.93
N GLN A 339 20.96 -17.73 10.65
CA GLN A 339 20.86 -18.74 9.59
C GLN A 339 19.49 -19.46 9.60
N ASP A 340 18.43 -18.70 9.84
CA ASP A 340 17.04 -19.18 9.91
C ASP A 340 16.14 -18.35 8.98
N SER A 341 15.36 -19.05 8.14
CA SER A 341 14.41 -18.42 7.22
C SER A 341 13.13 -17.91 7.89
N LYS A 342 12.96 -18.17 9.19
CA LYS A 342 11.84 -17.72 10.02
C LYS A 342 12.19 -16.49 10.85
N SER A 343 11.20 -15.64 11.10
CA SER A 343 11.35 -14.50 12.02
C SER A 343 11.65 -14.99 13.44
N TYR A 344 12.71 -14.48 14.07
CA TYR A 344 13.07 -14.76 15.48
C TYR A 344 12.06 -14.25 16.51
N THR A 345 11.02 -13.55 16.06
CA THR A 345 9.91 -13.06 16.89
C THR A 345 8.59 -13.70 16.45
N CYS A 346 8.62 -14.76 15.64
CA CYS A 346 7.42 -15.33 15.03
C CYS A 346 6.34 -15.67 16.07
N ALA A 347 6.71 -16.36 17.16
CA ALA A 347 5.75 -16.74 18.20
C ALA A 347 5.15 -15.52 18.91
N LEU A 348 5.97 -14.53 19.24
CA LEU A 348 5.51 -13.29 19.87
C LEU A 348 4.56 -12.50 18.95
N GLN A 349 4.91 -12.36 17.68
CA GLN A 349 4.08 -11.65 16.71
C GLN A 349 2.70 -12.32 16.56
N LYS A 350 2.67 -13.65 16.45
CA LYS A 350 1.41 -14.42 16.45
C LYS A 350 0.60 -14.15 17.72
N GLN A 351 1.23 -14.13 18.90
CA GLN A 351 0.52 -13.84 20.14
C GLN A 351 -0.04 -12.41 20.17
N ILE A 352 0.70 -11.42 19.67
CA ILE A 352 0.22 -10.03 19.53
C ILE A 352 -0.98 -9.96 18.58
N TYR A 353 -0.97 -10.71 17.47
CA TYR A 353 -2.09 -10.76 16.52
C TYR A 353 -3.33 -11.42 17.13
N LEU A 354 -3.15 -12.54 17.83
CA LEU A 354 -4.22 -13.25 18.55
C LEU A 354 -4.88 -12.38 19.63
N ASP A 355 -4.09 -11.54 20.32
CA ASP A 355 -4.62 -10.60 21.30
C ASP A 355 -5.37 -9.41 20.66
N ASN A 356 -5.21 -9.18 19.36
CA ASN A 356 -5.77 -8.03 18.62
C ASN A 356 -6.47 -8.46 17.32
N PRO A 357 -7.46 -9.38 17.36
CA PRO A 357 -8.01 -10.04 16.16
C PRO A 357 -8.81 -9.11 15.24
N ILE A 358 -9.30 -7.97 15.75
CA ILE A 358 -9.96 -6.94 14.93
C ILE A 358 -8.93 -6.20 14.07
N THR A 359 -7.73 -5.96 14.62
CA THR A 359 -6.67 -5.23 13.91
C THR A 359 -5.88 -6.16 12.98
N TYR A 360 -5.67 -7.41 13.42
CA TYR A 360 -4.91 -8.41 12.68
C TYR A 360 -5.73 -9.70 12.53
N PRO A 361 -6.80 -9.68 11.71
CA PRO A 361 -7.56 -10.90 11.46
C PRO A 361 -6.70 -11.94 10.73
N PRO A 362 -6.77 -13.23 11.12
CA PRO A 362 -6.14 -14.30 10.35
C PRO A 362 -6.79 -14.48 8.98
N ALA A 363 -6.13 -15.24 8.11
CA ALA A 363 -6.78 -15.75 6.90
C ALA A 363 -8.05 -16.53 7.26
N LYS A 364 -9.16 -16.24 6.57
CA LYS A 364 -10.48 -16.82 6.86
C LYS A 364 -10.56 -18.30 6.53
N ASP A 365 -9.86 -18.71 5.48
CA ASP A 365 -9.84 -20.06 4.94
C ASP A 365 -8.52 -20.34 4.19
N GLU A 366 -8.34 -21.59 3.79
CA GLU A 366 -7.16 -22.06 3.06
C GLU A 366 -6.96 -21.32 1.71
N LYS A 367 -8.05 -20.90 1.05
CA LYS A 367 -7.97 -20.19 -0.23
C LYS A 367 -7.36 -18.80 -0.02
N GLN A 368 -7.82 -18.06 0.99
CA GLN A 368 -7.28 -16.75 1.32
C GLN A 368 -5.82 -16.85 1.81
N GLN A 369 -5.51 -17.89 2.59
CA GLN A 369 -4.14 -18.15 3.02
C GLN A 369 -3.20 -18.39 1.83
N LYS A 370 -3.60 -19.23 0.87
CA LYS A 370 -2.84 -19.49 -0.37
C LYS A 370 -2.64 -18.22 -1.19
N TYR A 371 -3.67 -17.36 -1.27
CA TYR A 371 -3.56 -16.06 -1.93
C TYR A 371 -2.51 -15.17 -1.26
N TYR A 372 -2.55 -15.04 0.07
CA TYR A 372 -1.56 -14.25 0.82
C TYR A 372 -0.14 -14.78 0.69
N LEU A 373 0.03 -16.11 0.74
CA LEU A 373 1.32 -16.73 0.50
C LEU A 373 1.82 -16.43 -0.91
N HIS A 374 0.97 -16.56 -1.93
CA HIS A 374 1.34 -16.30 -3.31
C HIS A 374 1.74 -14.84 -3.56
N ASP A 375 0.99 -13.88 -2.99
CA ASP A 375 1.33 -12.45 -3.05
C ASP A 375 2.71 -12.17 -2.40
N TYR A 376 2.98 -12.77 -1.24
CA TYR A 376 4.28 -12.69 -0.59
C TYR A 376 5.40 -13.30 -1.44
N LEU A 377 5.18 -14.51 -1.99
CA LEU A 377 6.17 -15.21 -2.81
C LEU A 377 6.54 -14.41 -4.07
N ILE A 378 5.57 -13.84 -4.79
CA ILE A 378 5.88 -13.02 -5.98
C ILE A 378 6.76 -11.82 -5.63
N LYS A 379 6.50 -11.17 -4.49
CA LYS A 379 7.21 -9.95 -4.08
C LYS A 379 8.60 -10.24 -3.51
N VAL A 380 8.76 -11.35 -2.79
CA VAL A 380 9.96 -11.63 -2.00
C VAL A 380 10.78 -12.79 -2.56
N HIS A 381 10.13 -13.89 -2.96
CA HIS A 381 10.75 -15.13 -3.44
C HIS A 381 10.22 -15.56 -4.84
N PRO A 382 10.46 -14.76 -5.90
CA PRO A 382 9.85 -14.99 -7.21
C PRO A 382 10.23 -16.35 -7.84
N MET A 383 11.43 -16.88 -7.56
CA MET A 383 11.82 -18.21 -8.01
C MET A 383 11.03 -19.34 -7.32
N GLU A 384 10.70 -19.17 -6.03
CA GLU A 384 9.84 -20.12 -5.32
C GLU A 384 8.39 -20.02 -5.78
N ALA A 385 7.92 -18.83 -6.14
CA ALA A 385 6.59 -18.64 -6.72
C ALA A 385 6.43 -19.47 -8.00
N GLN A 386 7.42 -19.43 -8.91
CA GLN A 386 7.39 -20.18 -10.17
C GLN A 386 7.38 -21.70 -9.97
N ASN A 387 8.05 -22.19 -8.93
CA ASN A 387 8.14 -23.63 -8.62
C ASN A 387 6.99 -24.15 -7.76
N SER A 388 6.13 -23.26 -7.26
CA SER A 388 5.04 -23.64 -6.38
C SER A 388 3.82 -24.15 -7.17
N GLU A 389 3.27 -25.30 -6.76
CA GLU A 389 1.95 -25.79 -7.23
C GLU A 389 0.79 -24.81 -6.94
N LEU A 390 1.04 -23.72 -6.20
CA LEU A 390 0.10 -22.61 -6.05
C LEU A 390 -0.20 -21.92 -7.40
N VAL A 391 0.75 -21.92 -8.33
CA VAL A 391 0.56 -21.37 -9.70
C VAL A 391 -0.25 -22.34 -10.58
N SER A 392 -0.17 -23.66 -10.32
CA SER A 392 -0.92 -24.65 -11.11
C SER A 392 -2.38 -24.82 -10.67
N ASN A 393 -2.73 -24.45 -9.44
CA ASN A 393 -4.11 -24.55 -8.91
C ASN A 393 -4.85 -23.21 -8.74
N ALA A 394 -4.21 -22.08 -9.02
CA ALA A 394 -4.91 -20.82 -9.32
C ALA A 394 -5.50 -20.80 -10.76
N GLY A 395 -5.54 -21.97 -11.42
CA GLY A 395 -6.31 -22.22 -12.64
C GLY A 395 -7.82 -22.19 -12.40
N GLY A 396 -8.33 -21.06 -11.92
CA GLY A 396 -9.68 -20.64 -12.21
C GLY A 396 -9.81 -20.50 -13.73
N SER A 397 -10.37 -21.53 -14.36
CA SER A 397 -11.20 -21.44 -15.56
C SER A 397 -10.72 -20.52 -16.69
N GLY A 398 -9.53 -20.72 -17.30
CA GLY A 398 -9.21 -20.08 -18.58
C GLY A 398 -9.47 -18.56 -18.64
N GLU A 399 -9.38 -17.88 -17.50
CA GLU A 399 -9.78 -16.49 -17.37
C GLU A 399 -8.71 -15.61 -18.01
N VAL A 400 -9.16 -14.72 -18.90
CA VAL A 400 -8.29 -13.71 -19.49
C VAL A 400 -8.00 -12.67 -18.42
N ILE A 401 -6.74 -12.54 -18.02
CA ILE A 401 -6.30 -11.45 -17.15
C ILE A 401 -6.28 -10.17 -18.01
N LEU A 402 -7.22 -9.27 -17.74
CA LEU A 402 -7.27 -7.96 -18.38
C LEU A 402 -6.31 -7.00 -17.66
N PRO A 403 -5.60 -6.12 -18.38
CA PRO A 403 -4.66 -5.20 -17.77
C PRO A 403 -5.38 -4.18 -16.88
N ASN A 404 -4.70 -3.73 -15.82
CA ASN A 404 -5.29 -2.84 -14.81
C ASN A 404 -5.71 -1.46 -15.37
N ASP A 405 -5.09 -1.03 -16.48
CA ASP A 405 -5.40 0.22 -17.15
C ASP A 405 -6.81 0.22 -17.78
N LEU A 406 -7.39 -0.94 -18.09
CA LEU A 406 -8.79 -1.06 -18.53
C LEU A 406 -9.77 -0.43 -17.54
N TYR A 407 -9.46 -0.46 -16.24
CA TYR A 407 -10.31 0.06 -15.17
C TYR A 407 -10.04 1.52 -14.81
N GLN A 408 -9.09 2.17 -15.48
CA GLN A 408 -8.86 3.61 -15.30
C GLN A 408 -10.02 4.40 -15.92
N ASN A 409 -10.47 5.46 -15.24
CA ASN A 409 -11.64 6.25 -15.65
C ASN A 409 -11.54 6.75 -17.11
N GLN A 410 -10.36 7.18 -17.52
CA GLN A 410 -10.06 7.63 -18.89
C GLN A 410 -10.33 6.59 -19.98
N ASN A 411 -10.25 5.30 -19.64
CA ASN A 411 -10.49 4.19 -20.56
C ASN A 411 -11.93 3.66 -20.47
N SER A 412 -12.79 4.21 -19.62
CA SER A 412 -14.18 3.80 -19.50
C SER A 412 -14.99 4.17 -20.75
N ILE A 413 -15.99 3.35 -21.10
CA ILE A 413 -16.87 3.62 -22.25
C ILE A 413 -17.54 5.00 -22.17
N ARG A 414 -17.88 5.47 -20.97
CA ARG A 414 -18.47 6.80 -20.76
C ARG A 414 -17.49 7.91 -21.15
N HIS A 415 -16.25 7.83 -20.69
CA HIS A 415 -15.23 8.82 -21.05
C HIS A 415 -14.89 8.78 -22.54
N ILE A 416 -14.84 7.58 -23.13
CA ILE A 416 -14.62 7.42 -24.58
C ILE A 416 -15.76 8.07 -25.39
N ILE A 417 -17.01 7.94 -24.96
CA ILE A 417 -18.16 8.62 -25.58
C ILE A 417 -18.05 10.14 -25.42
N GLU A 418 -17.70 10.63 -24.22
CA GLU A 418 -17.55 12.07 -23.95
C GLU A 418 -16.50 12.75 -24.86
N GLN A 419 -15.48 12.02 -25.30
CA GLN A 419 -14.42 12.54 -26.16
C GLN A 419 -14.68 12.37 -27.68
N ASP A 420 -15.79 11.73 -28.07
CA ASP A 420 -16.08 11.40 -29.47
C ASP A 420 -17.49 11.83 -29.87
N ALA A 421 -17.59 12.93 -30.62
CA ALA A 421 -18.88 13.52 -31.01
C ALA A 421 -19.80 12.54 -31.75
N VAL A 422 -19.25 11.66 -32.59
CA VAL A 422 -20.06 10.66 -33.32
C VAL A 422 -20.61 9.59 -32.37
N LEU A 423 -19.84 9.21 -31.34
CA LEU A 423 -20.35 8.31 -30.30
C LEU A 423 -21.41 8.99 -29.44
N GLN A 424 -21.31 10.29 -29.17
CA GLN A 424 -22.36 11.02 -28.45
C GLN A 424 -23.70 10.94 -29.19
N ASP A 425 -23.68 11.08 -30.51
CA ASP A 425 -24.86 10.87 -31.36
C ASP A 425 -25.32 9.42 -31.33
N LEU A 426 -24.40 8.45 -31.47
CA LEU A 426 -24.70 7.02 -31.45
C LEU A 426 -25.35 6.56 -30.14
N TYR A 427 -24.93 7.09 -29.00
CA TYR A 427 -25.42 6.71 -27.68
C TYR A 427 -26.48 7.68 -27.11
N SER A 428 -26.94 8.65 -27.92
CA SER A 428 -27.94 9.61 -27.48
C SER A 428 -29.23 8.92 -27.02
N ASN A 429 -29.68 9.25 -25.82
CA ASN A 429 -30.94 8.79 -25.23
C ASN A 429 -32.13 9.71 -25.56
N GLU A 430 -31.91 10.76 -26.35
CA GLU A 430 -32.93 11.74 -26.76
C GLU A 430 -33.22 11.67 -28.26
N ALA A 431 -32.50 10.83 -28.98
CA ALA A 431 -32.49 10.75 -30.43
C ALA A 431 -33.67 9.98 -31.03
N ILE A 432 -34.15 8.95 -30.32
CA ILE A 432 -35.11 7.98 -30.85
C ILE A 432 -36.23 7.78 -29.84
N ILE A 433 -37.47 7.96 -30.30
CA ILE A 433 -38.69 7.77 -29.52
C ILE A 433 -39.49 6.67 -30.21
N PHE A 434 -39.91 5.67 -29.43
CA PHE A 434 -40.87 4.65 -29.83
C PHE A 434 -42.22 5.02 -29.25
N GLU A 435 -43.18 5.30 -30.12
CA GLU A 435 -44.56 5.57 -29.77
C GLU A 435 -45.36 4.28 -29.89
N LEU A 436 -46.05 3.89 -28.80
CA LEU A 436 -46.95 2.74 -28.74
C LEU A 436 -48.32 3.23 -28.27
N ASP A 437 -49.27 3.35 -29.20
CA ASP A 437 -50.50 4.11 -29.00
C ASP A 437 -50.19 5.51 -28.43
N ASP A 438 -50.69 5.84 -27.23
CA ASP A 438 -50.43 7.14 -26.57
C ASP A 438 -49.13 7.14 -25.72
N MET A 439 -48.42 6.01 -25.63
CA MET A 439 -47.23 5.87 -24.78
C MET A 439 -45.95 6.19 -25.55
N GLN A 440 -45.14 7.09 -25.00
CA GLN A 440 -43.87 7.50 -25.60
C GLN A 440 -42.69 6.94 -24.82
N ILE A 441 -41.84 6.15 -25.49
CA ILE A 441 -40.70 5.45 -24.90
C ILE A 441 -39.41 5.97 -25.54
N ARG A 442 -38.54 6.59 -24.75
CA ARG A 442 -37.21 7.00 -25.23
C ARG A 442 -36.29 5.80 -25.32
N LEU A 443 -35.85 5.47 -26.53
CA LEU A 443 -34.94 4.37 -26.73
C LEU A 443 -33.51 4.79 -26.38
N HIS A 444 -32.82 3.90 -25.68
CA HIS A 444 -31.49 4.14 -25.16
C HIS A 444 -30.67 2.86 -25.27
N SER A 445 -29.34 3.00 -25.35
CA SER A 445 -28.42 1.88 -25.49
C SER A 445 -28.53 0.91 -24.30
N GLN A 446 -28.70 -0.39 -24.58
CA GLN A 446 -28.73 -1.44 -23.54
C GLN A 446 -27.47 -1.48 -22.65
N ILE A 447 -26.36 -0.92 -23.12
CA ILE A 447 -25.08 -0.92 -22.40
C ILE A 447 -25.04 0.18 -21.33
N LEU A 448 -25.76 1.27 -21.56
CA LEU A 448 -25.81 2.41 -20.65
C LEU A 448 -27.04 2.36 -19.72
N LYS A 449 -27.97 1.43 -19.98
CA LYS A 449 -29.14 1.14 -19.16
C LYS A 449 -28.74 0.76 -17.73
N ARG A 450 -29.43 1.35 -16.76
CA ARG A 450 -29.36 0.94 -15.34
C ARG A 450 -30.41 -0.11 -14.99
N GLN A 451 -31.47 -0.19 -15.79
CA GLN A 451 -32.62 -1.07 -15.58
C GLN A 451 -33.03 -1.65 -16.93
N ARG A 452 -33.61 -2.86 -16.89
CA ARG A 452 -34.09 -3.58 -18.08
C ARG A 452 -35.61 -3.48 -18.11
N ASP A 453 -36.13 -2.77 -19.10
CA ASP A 453 -37.56 -2.59 -19.31
C ASP A 453 -38.05 -3.53 -20.41
N ILE A 454 -39.13 -4.26 -20.13
CA ILE A 454 -39.76 -5.22 -21.04
C ILE A 454 -41.23 -4.85 -21.20
N TYR A 455 -41.69 -4.77 -22.45
CA TYR A 455 -43.05 -4.38 -22.80
C TYR A 455 -43.85 -5.56 -23.36
N SER A 456 -45.16 -5.38 -23.52
CA SER A 456 -46.02 -6.24 -24.33
C SER A 456 -46.64 -5.40 -25.42
N ILE A 457 -46.54 -5.86 -26.66
CA ILE A 457 -47.13 -5.20 -27.83
C ILE A 457 -48.20 -6.13 -28.39
N PHE A 458 -49.43 -5.64 -28.49
CA PHE A 458 -50.56 -6.37 -29.04
C PHE A 458 -50.71 -6.09 -30.53
N SER A 459 -51.14 -7.09 -31.30
CA SER A 459 -51.29 -7.04 -32.77
C SER A 459 -52.13 -5.86 -33.30
N GLY A 460 -53.05 -5.34 -32.49
CA GLY A 460 -53.93 -4.23 -32.82
C GLY A 460 -53.43 -2.83 -32.43
N GLN A 461 -52.27 -2.69 -31.78
CA GLN A 461 -51.74 -1.41 -31.32
C GLN A 461 -51.00 -0.66 -32.44
N SER A 462 -51.00 0.68 -32.37
CA SER A 462 -50.18 1.53 -33.22
C SER A 462 -48.76 1.60 -32.68
N ALA A 463 -47.75 1.47 -33.54
CA ALA A 463 -46.34 1.49 -33.17
C ALA A 463 -45.56 2.30 -34.19
N LYS A 464 -44.94 3.40 -33.77
CA LYS A 464 -44.20 4.32 -34.64
C LYS A 464 -42.84 4.66 -34.04
N LEU A 465 -41.84 4.81 -34.90
CA LEU A 465 -40.53 5.34 -34.52
C LEU A 465 -40.42 6.80 -34.94
N HIS A 466 -39.88 7.63 -34.06
CA HIS A 466 -39.53 9.02 -34.32
C HIS A 466 -38.03 9.20 -34.07
N ILE A 467 -37.30 9.70 -35.06
CA ILE A 467 -35.85 9.82 -35.02
C ILE A 467 -35.44 11.24 -35.36
N LYS A 468 -34.52 11.83 -34.58
CA LYS A 468 -33.95 13.14 -34.88
C LYS A 468 -33.22 13.12 -36.22
N LYS A 469 -33.45 14.13 -37.06
CA LYS A 469 -32.76 14.31 -38.35
C LYS A 469 -31.25 14.35 -38.20
N SER A 470 -30.74 14.96 -37.13
CA SER A 470 -29.30 15.06 -36.84
C SER A 470 -28.56 13.72 -36.77
N ILE A 471 -29.26 12.63 -36.42
CA ILE A 471 -28.69 11.28 -36.36
C ILE A 471 -28.37 10.72 -37.75
N PHE A 472 -29.04 11.23 -38.79
CA PHE A 472 -28.75 10.88 -40.19
C PHE A 472 -27.56 11.68 -40.74
N ASP A 473 -27.28 12.85 -40.17
CA ASP A 473 -26.09 13.67 -40.48
C ASP A 473 -24.83 13.14 -39.75
N ALA A 474 -25.02 12.46 -38.62
CA ALA A 474 -23.93 11.93 -37.81
C ALA A 474 -23.08 10.90 -38.60
N ASN A 475 -21.79 11.21 -38.75
CA ASN A 475 -20.85 10.45 -39.58
C ASN A 475 -21.26 10.30 -41.06
N CYS A 476 -22.17 11.13 -41.57
CA CYS A 476 -22.67 11.06 -42.95
C CYS A 476 -22.81 12.45 -43.57
N ASN A 477 -22.00 12.74 -44.60
CA ASN A 477 -22.05 14.03 -45.29
C ASN A 477 -23.24 14.17 -46.26
N GLU A 478 -23.91 13.06 -46.61
CA GLU A 478 -25.01 13.00 -47.57
C GLU A 478 -26.17 12.18 -46.97
N PRO A 479 -27.03 12.79 -46.12
CA PRO A 479 -28.06 12.07 -45.35
C PRO A 479 -29.03 11.25 -46.22
N VAL A 480 -29.24 11.67 -47.46
CA VAL A 480 -30.05 10.95 -48.48
C VAL A 480 -29.51 9.55 -48.79
N ARG A 481 -28.23 9.28 -48.53
CA ARG A 481 -27.60 7.96 -48.67
C ARG A 481 -27.61 7.15 -47.38
N ASN A 482 -27.99 7.78 -46.27
CA ASN A 482 -28.09 7.12 -44.98
C ASN A 482 -29.44 6.40 -44.88
N THR A 483 -29.46 5.32 -44.11
CA THR A 483 -30.66 4.51 -43.88
C THR A 483 -30.88 4.36 -42.38
N MET A 484 -32.15 4.41 -41.96
CA MET A 484 -32.55 3.91 -40.66
C MET A 484 -32.39 2.38 -40.68
N TYR A 485 -31.58 1.86 -39.77
CA TYR A 485 -31.19 0.47 -39.68
C TYR A 485 -31.92 -0.18 -38.51
N LEU A 486 -32.85 -1.09 -38.82
CA LEU A 486 -33.64 -1.83 -37.85
C LEU A 486 -33.16 -3.28 -37.80
N GLN A 487 -32.87 -3.78 -36.59
CA GLN A 487 -32.50 -5.19 -36.37
C GLN A 487 -33.45 -5.81 -35.36
N MET A 488 -34.19 -6.83 -35.77
CA MET A 488 -35.06 -7.59 -34.89
C MET A 488 -34.38 -8.88 -34.47
N LEU A 489 -34.11 -9.01 -33.17
CA LEU A 489 -33.64 -10.25 -32.55
C LEU A 489 -34.76 -10.86 -31.72
N ARG A 490 -34.67 -12.16 -31.47
CA ARG A 490 -35.58 -12.91 -30.61
C ARG A 490 -34.78 -13.78 -29.65
N ASP A 491 -35.30 -13.96 -28.44
CA ASP A 491 -34.68 -14.74 -27.36
C ASP A 491 -34.81 -16.27 -27.56
N THR A 492 -34.71 -16.69 -28.82
CA THR A 492 -34.43 -18.07 -29.21
C THR A 492 -32.95 -18.19 -29.52
N ASN A 493 -32.38 -19.29 -29.07
CA ASN A 493 -30.96 -19.55 -29.19
C ASN A 493 -30.65 -20.26 -30.51
N VAL A 494 -29.80 -19.65 -31.34
CA VAL A 494 -29.32 -20.23 -32.60
C VAL A 494 -27.80 -20.28 -32.60
N VAL A 495 -27.24 -21.34 -33.19
CA VAL A 495 -25.80 -21.50 -33.35
C VAL A 495 -25.40 -20.94 -34.72
N TYR A 496 -24.61 -19.87 -34.72
CA TYR A 496 -24.10 -19.24 -35.94
C TYR A 496 -22.62 -19.58 -36.18
N GLY A 497 -22.27 -19.81 -37.46
CA GLY A 497 -20.89 -19.88 -37.93
C GLY A 497 -20.06 -21.07 -37.43
N ASP A 498 -18.77 -21.03 -37.77
CA ASP A 498 -17.71 -21.96 -37.36
C ASP A 498 -17.37 -21.87 -35.86
N GLU A 499 -17.67 -20.74 -35.20
CA GLU A 499 -17.44 -20.51 -33.77
C GLU A 499 -18.30 -21.38 -32.84
N LYS A 500 -19.35 -22.05 -33.35
CA LYS A 500 -20.31 -22.87 -32.57
C LYS A 500 -20.91 -22.18 -31.34
N ARG A 501 -21.01 -20.84 -31.36
CA ARG A 501 -21.55 -20.05 -30.25
C ARG A 501 -23.06 -19.95 -30.35
N VAL A 502 -23.73 -20.11 -29.21
CA VAL A 502 -25.17 -19.87 -29.05
C VAL A 502 -25.38 -18.36 -28.89
N LYS A 503 -26.18 -17.76 -29.77
CA LYS A 503 -26.52 -16.32 -29.74
C LYS A 503 -28.04 -16.16 -29.93
N GLN A 504 -28.58 -15.01 -29.54
CA GLN A 504 -29.96 -14.64 -29.87
C GLN A 504 -30.17 -14.67 -31.39
N GLU A 505 -31.30 -15.21 -31.79
CA GLU A 505 -31.66 -15.37 -33.19
C GLU A 505 -31.95 -14.01 -33.81
N HIS A 506 -31.18 -13.65 -34.85
CA HIS A 506 -31.50 -12.53 -35.71
C HIS A 506 -32.62 -12.93 -36.67
N THR A 507 -33.80 -12.35 -36.50
CA THR A 507 -35.00 -12.70 -37.27
C THR A 507 -35.07 -11.96 -38.60
N PHE A 508 -34.91 -10.63 -38.58
CA PHE A 508 -34.84 -9.81 -39.78
C PHE A 508 -34.10 -8.49 -39.55
N THR A 509 -33.55 -7.95 -40.63
CA THR A 509 -33.04 -6.56 -40.72
C THR A 509 -33.84 -5.81 -41.76
N HIS A 510 -34.16 -4.55 -41.48
CA HIS A 510 -34.76 -3.66 -42.46
C HIS A 510 -33.99 -2.34 -42.52
N GLN A 511 -33.82 -1.79 -43.72
CA GLN A 511 -33.13 -0.53 -43.95
C GLN A 511 -34.03 0.41 -44.74
N ILE A 512 -34.33 1.57 -44.18
CA ILE A 512 -35.19 2.58 -44.81
C ILE A 512 -34.36 3.82 -45.12
N TYR A 513 -34.28 4.20 -46.39
CA TYR A 513 -33.60 5.43 -46.79
C TYR A 513 -34.26 6.66 -46.16
N TYR A 514 -33.44 7.65 -45.80
CA TYR A 514 -33.88 8.87 -45.13
C TYR A 514 -35.07 9.55 -45.85
N ASN A 515 -35.05 9.60 -47.18
CA ASN A 515 -36.10 10.22 -48.00
C ASN A 515 -37.44 9.45 -48.03
N HIS A 516 -37.49 8.23 -47.49
CA HIS A 516 -38.71 7.44 -47.35
C HIS A 516 -39.34 7.58 -45.95
N LEU A 517 -38.72 8.35 -45.05
CA LEU A 517 -39.27 8.64 -43.73
C LEU A 517 -40.28 9.79 -43.82
N ALA A 518 -41.36 9.68 -43.06
CA ALA A 518 -42.41 10.69 -43.02
C ALA A 518 -42.05 11.84 -42.07
N PRO A 519 -42.72 13.01 -42.16
CA PRO A 519 -42.68 14.01 -41.11
C PRO A 519 -43.09 13.42 -39.75
N SER A 520 -42.58 13.98 -38.66
CA SER A 520 -42.89 13.56 -37.30
C SER A 520 -43.80 14.57 -36.59
N GLU A 521 -44.69 14.08 -35.74
CA GLU A 521 -45.55 14.92 -34.89
C GLU A 521 -44.78 15.57 -33.72
N PHE A 522 -43.55 15.11 -33.45
CA PHE A 522 -42.68 15.64 -32.41
C PHE A 522 -41.92 16.93 -32.82
N GLY A 523 -42.14 17.43 -34.04
CA GLY A 523 -41.50 18.64 -34.55
C GLY A 523 -40.70 18.42 -35.83
N ASP A 524 -40.30 19.54 -36.45
CA ASP A 524 -39.59 19.57 -37.73
C ASP A 524 -38.19 18.95 -37.65
N GLU A 525 -37.63 18.81 -36.44
CA GLU A 525 -36.35 18.16 -36.19
C GLU A 525 -36.42 16.63 -36.18
N TYR A 526 -37.62 16.04 -36.22
CA TYR A 526 -37.83 14.59 -36.25
C TYR A 526 -38.40 14.11 -37.60
N VAL A 527 -38.10 12.87 -37.93
CA VAL A 527 -38.76 12.09 -38.98
C VAL A 527 -39.35 10.83 -38.37
N SER A 528 -40.39 10.26 -38.99
CA SER A 528 -41.11 9.13 -38.45
C SER A 528 -41.21 7.93 -39.41
N PHE A 529 -41.43 6.75 -38.84
CA PHE A 529 -41.66 5.51 -39.59
C PHE A 529 -42.67 4.61 -38.86
N GLU A 530 -43.68 4.15 -39.61
CA GLU A 530 -44.73 3.27 -39.09
C GLU A 530 -44.23 1.83 -39.00
N LEU A 531 -44.19 1.27 -37.78
CA LEU A 531 -43.73 -0.09 -37.53
C LEU A 531 -44.84 -1.13 -37.62
N CYS A 532 -46.12 -0.78 -37.46
CA CYS A 532 -47.21 -1.75 -37.46
C CYS A 532 -47.22 -2.65 -38.69
N GLU A 533 -47.06 -2.07 -39.88
CA GLU A 533 -47.06 -2.86 -41.12
C GLU A 533 -45.81 -3.75 -41.24
N LEU A 534 -44.68 -3.30 -40.70
CA LEU A 534 -43.46 -4.11 -40.62
C LEU A 534 -43.63 -5.28 -39.64
N PHE A 535 -44.23 -5.05 -38.48
CA PHE A 535 -44.52 -6.09 -37.50
C PHE A 535 -45.54 -7.09 -38.03
N LYS A 536 -46.63 -6.64 -38.66
CA LYS A 536 -47.61 -7.51 -39.32
C LYS A 536 -46.98 -8.36 -40.42
N LEU A 537 -46.14 -7.75 -41.27
CA LEU A 537 -45.42 -8.46 -42.35
C LEU A 537 -44.60 -9.63 -41.80
N HIS A 538 -44.04 -9.47 -40.60
CA HIS A 538 -43.18 -10.45 -39.95
C HIS A 538 -43.86 -11.17 -38.77
N GLU A 539 -45.18 -11.10 -38.63
CA GLU A 539 -45.89 -11.60 -37.45
C GLU A 539 -45.69 -13.11 -37.22
N TYR A 540 -45.51 -13.87 -38.30
CA TYR A 540 -45.22 -15.30 -38.25
C TYR A 540 -43.88 -15.63 -37.57
N LEU A 541 -42.97 -14.66 -37.43
CA LEU A 541 -41.71 -14.79 -36.71
C LEU A 541 -41.85 -14.51 -35.21
N PHE A 542 -42.97 -13.96 -34.74
CA PHE A 542 -43.19 -13.75 -33.31
C PHE A 542 -43.80 -14.98 -32.66
N VAL A 543 -43.16 -15.46 -31.59
CA VAL A 543 -43.53 -16.67 -30.85
C VAL A 543 -44.07 -16.27 -29.48
N ASN A 544 -45.22 -16.84 -29.11
CA ASN A 544 -45.85 -16.57 -27.82
C ASN A 544 -44.91 -16.92 -26.65
N GLY A 545 -44.79 -16.01 -25.68
CA GLY A 545 -43.92 -16.15 -24.52
C GLY A 545 -42.42 -16.01 -24.82
N VAL A 546 -42.03 -15.64 -26.04
CA VAL A 546 -40.63 -15.40 -26.42
C VAL A 546 -40.38 -13.91 -26.60
N LEU A 547 -39.34 -13.41 -25.94
CA LEU A 547 -38.98 -12.01 -25.96
C LEU A 547 -38.35 -11.60 -27.30
N ASN A 548 -38.72 -10.43 -27.80
CA ASN A 548 -38.13 -9.81 -28.97
C ASN A 548 -37.31 -8.58 -28.55
N ASN A 549 -36.29 -8.24 -29.33
CA ASN A 549 -35.42 -7.11 -29.09
C ASN A 549 -35.17 -6.37 -30.41
N LEU A 550 -35.77 -5.18 -30.55
CA LEU A 550 -35.61 -4.32 -31.70
C LEU A 550 -34.51 -3.30 -31.42
N PHE A 551 -33.44 -3.34 -32.21
CA PHE A 551 -32.38 -2.33 -32.23
C PHE A 551 -32.60 -1.34 -33.38
N VAL A 552 -32.33 -0.07 -33.09
CA VAL A 552 -32.50 1.04 -34.03
C VAL A 552 -31.21 1.88 -34.05
N THR A 553 -30.67 2.10 -35.24
CA THR A 553 -29.56 3.04 -35.48
C THR A 553 -29.59 3.53 -36.93
N THR A 554 -28.53 4.16 -37.42
CA THR A 554 -28.34 4.43 -38.85
C THR A 554 -27.17 3.61 -39.40
N SER A 555 -27.16 3.35 -40.71
CA SER A 555 -26.07 2.59 -41.34
C SER A 555 -24.70 3.21 -41.08
N TYR A 556 -24.59 4.53 -41.19
CA TYR A 556 -23.31 5.22 -41.00
C TYR A 556 -22.83 5.23 -39.54
N LEU A 557 -23.75 5.29 -38.57
CA LEU A 557 -23.40 5.15 -37.15
C LEU A 557 -23.02 3.70 -36.81
N ARG A 558 -23.73 2.72 -37.37
CA ARG A 558 -23.37 1.31 -37.25
C ARG A 558 -21.96 1.03 -37.78
N ASP A 559 -21.63 1.56 -38.96
CA ASP A 559 -20.29 1.41 -39.55
C ASP A 559 -19.22 2.10 -38.70
N TYR A 560 -19.54 3.28 -38.14
CA TYR A 560 -18.65 3.96 -37.21
C TYR A 560 -18.37 3.14 -35.96
N HIS A 561 -19.39 2.51 -35.37
CA HIS A 561 -19.23 1.62 -34.22
C HIS A 561 -18.22 0.50 -34.49
N TYR A 562 -18.35 -0.21 -35.62
CA TYR A 562 -17.42 -1.29 -35.98
C TYR A 562 -16.01 -0.78 -36.32
N LYS A 563 -15.90 0.41 -36.91
CA LYS A 563 -14.61 1.08 -37.11
C LYS A 563 -13.97 1.40 -35.75
N LYS A 564 -14.73 1.96 -34.81
CA LYS A 564 -14.23 2.29 -33.46
C LYS A 564 -13.80 1.05 -32.69
N GLN A 565 -14.53 -0.05 -32.82
CA GLN A 565 -14.13 -1.35 -32.27
C GLN A 565 -12.77 -1.82 -32.82
N LYS A 566 -12.51 -1.62 -34.11
CA LYS A 566 -11.22 -1.97 -34.72
C LYS A 566 -10.08 -1.07 -34.22
N ASP A 567 -10.36 0.21 -34.02
CA ASP A 567 -9.34 1.23 -33.74
C ASP A 567 -9.07 1.43 -32.24
N ASN A 568 -9.95 0.97 -31.34
CA ASN A 568 -9.82 1.16 -29.90
C ASN A 568 -10.23 -0.10 -29.11
N ALA A 569 -9.24 -0.77 -28.50
CA ALA A 569 -9.44 -2.00 -27.73
C ALA A 569 -10.30 -1.80 -26.47
N PHE A 570 -10.12 -0.66 -25.76
CA PHE A 570 -10.93 -0.34 -24.58
C PHE A 570 -12.41 -0.18 -24.94
N TYR A 571 -12.70 0.49 -26.06
CA TYR A 571 -14.05 0.58 -26.61
C TYR A 571 -14.57 -0.79 -27.06
N HIS A 572 -13.77 -1.57 -27.78
CA HIS A 572 -14.16 -2.90 -28.27
C HIS A 572 -14.66 -3.82 -27.16
N ILE A 573 -13.90 -3.91 -26.07
CA ILE A 573 -14.22 -4.77 -24.93
C ILE A 573 -15.52 -4.33 -24.24
N GLN A 574 -15.76 -3.01 -24.12
CA GLN A 574 -16.87 -2.47 -23.36
C GLN A 574 -18.16 -2.25 -24.17
N ALA A 575 -18.05 -2.02 -25.48
CA ALA A 575 -19.18 -1.62 -26.32
C ALA A 575 -20.04 -2.79 -26.82
N LEU A 576 -19.64 -4.04 -26.58
CA LEU A 576 -20.32 -5.26 -27.06
C LEU A 576 -20.65 -5.19 -28.58
N ASN A 577 -21.33 -6.19 -29.14
CA ASN A 577 -21.57 -6.23 -30.60
C ASN A 577 -22.74 -5.36 -31.08
N LEU A 578 -23.67 -5.00 -30.18
CA LEU A 578 -24.89 -4.25 -30.51
C LEU A 578 -25.18 -3.19 -29.43
N PRO A 579 -24.49 -2.03 -29.45
CA PRO A 579 -24.69 -0.96 -28.48
C PRO A 579 -25.88 -0.05 -28.80
N PHE A 580 -26.67 -0.36 -29.82
CA PHE A 580 -27.67 0.55 -30.35
C PHE A 580 -28.87 0.71 -29.42
N GLN A 581 -29.64 1.78 -29.65
CA GLN A 581 -30.90 2.03 -28.98
C GLN A 581 -31.85 0.86 -29.18
N ASN A 582 -32.46 0.38 -28.10
CA ASN A 582 -33.28 -0.83 -28.19
C ASN A 582 -34.55 -0.80 -27.33
N ILE A 583 -35.53 -1.58 -27.77
CA ILE A 583 -36.75 -1.93 -27.03
C ILE A 583 -36.92 -3.45 -27.00
N GLU A 584 -37.24 -3.99 -25.82
CA GLU A 584 -37.53 -5.40 -25.63
C GLU A 584 -39.04 -5.59 -25.38
N PHE A 585 -39.66 -6.55 -26.06
CA PHE A 585 -41.10 -6.78 -25.92
C PHE A 585 -41.55 -8.21 -26.21
N TYR A 586 -42.63 -8.63 -25.56
CA TYR A 586 -43.43 -9.78 -25.95
C TYR A 586 -44.47 -9.37 -26.98
N TRP A 587 -44.66 -10.19 -28.00
CA TRP A 587 -45.71 -9.98 -29.00
C TRP A 587 -46.94 -10.81 -28.63
N GLU A 588 -48.06 -10.13 -28.45
CA GLU A 588 -49.34 -10.71 -28.06
C GLU A 588 -50.31 -10.63 -29.24
N ARG A 589 -50.89 -11.76 -29.64
CA ARG A 589 -51.76 -11.83 -30.83
C ARG A 589 -53.19 -11.41 -30.54
#